data_AF-A0A6N9A1D4-F1
#
_entry.id   AF-A0A6N9A1D4-F1
#
_cell.length_a   1.000
_cell.length_b   1.000
_cell.length_c   1.000
_cell.angle_alpha   90.00
_cell.angle_beta   90.00
_cell.angle_gamma   90.00
#
_symmetry.space_group_name_H-M   'P 1'
#
loop_
_entity.id
_entity.type
_entity.pdbx_description
1 polymer ?
#
loop_
_entity_poly.entity_id
_entity_poly.type
_entity_poly.pdbx_seq_one_letter_code
_entity_poly.pdbx_strand_id
1 'polypeptide(L)'
;MVTVGRCRLPAAAATPLVALILAFPMISNGTFSETSEVCEFAGGLALTEEWRYAPPETSPHDRLIGLLSSITRHAESGVYVVDMRGRSLLHLSLDGDFIRRIGRSGEGPGEFRSPTIVRATEQGFAVFDRLAGISFFATTGSFRRIVRLQPFPSQARDLRILENGNLVLAGAVSSSDHAVHVYSPDGEYREGFGQLRMDLEEPALRERYSDGYIAEIGAGRLAYVRRVPFEFQLFEDSELTVRVTHTDVLHDYVHDVATPLNGGGWRFEWRHPSLGSFVRLPGGCFLAAVGRLPENVEGGLPEATDFYTELVFLSDQGSVLHRQTLSFYFRPAEAWRGRGGRLHLLGTGRDKATGLNYPIQYLAIAS
;
A
#
# COMPACT_ATOMS: atom_id res chain seq x y z
N MET A 1 -53.00 15.74 -38.32
CA MET A 1 -53.24 15.22 -39.69
C MET A 1 -52.11 15.66 -40.59
N VAL A 2 -51.75 14.82 -41.56
CA VAL A 2 -51.07 15.06 -42.86
C VAL A 2 -49.87 16.04 -42.93
N THR A 3 -48.82 15.52 -43.57
CA THR A 3 -47.50 16.08 -43.87
C THR A 3 -47.42 17.14 -44.97
N VAL A 4 -46.46 18.07 -44.79
CA VAL A 4 -45.45 18.56 -45.77
C VAL A 4 -45.90 19.18 -47.12
N GLY A 5 -45.36 20.37 -47.41
CA GLY A 5 -45.14 20.88 -48.76
C GLY A 5 -43.83 21.69 -48.87
N ARG A 6 -43.03 21.45 -49.92
CA ARG A 6 -41.82 22.22 -50.28
C ARG A 6 -41.87 22.53 -51.78
N CYS A 7 -41.50 23.75 -52.19
CA CYS A 7 -40.97 24.02 -53.54
C CYS A 7 -40.02 25.23 -53.56
N ARG A 8 -39.40 25.56 -54.70
CA ARG A 8 -38.15 26.37 -54.78
C ARG A 8 -38.17 27.46 -55.89
N LEU A 9 -37.56 28.61 -55.57
CA LEU A 9 -36.59 29.45 -56.35
C LEU A 9 -36.95 29.92 -57.79
N PRO A 10 -36.46 31.12 -58.21
CA PRO A 10 -35.09 31.34 -58.74
C PRO A 10 -34.30 32.36 -57.86
N ALA A 11 -32.96 32.57 -57.91
CA ALA A 11 -31.94 32.67 -58.98
C ALA A 11 -32.03 33.98 -59.81
N ALA A 12 -30.97 34.72 -60.17
CA ALA A 12 -29.52 34.72 -59.87
C ALA A 12 -28.94 36.14 -60.23
N ALA A 13 -27.66 36.54 -60.19
CA ALA A 13 -26.36 36.00 -59.75
C ALA A 13 -25.35 37.18 -59.63
N ALA A 14 -24.29 37.09 -58.80
CA ALA A 14 -23.09 37.96 -58.88
C ALA A 14 -21.88 37.35 -58.15
N THR A 15 -20.68 37.49 -58.74
CA THR A 15 -19.36 37.13 -58.19
C THR A 15 -18.26 37.94 -58.93
N PRO A 16 -17.02 38.04 -58.41
CA PRO A 16 -16.57 38.00 -57.01
C PRO A 16 -15.71 39.25 -56.65
N LEU A 17 -15.25 39.33 -55.39
CA LEU A 17 -13.98 40.02 -55.08
C LEU A 17 -13.18 39.16 -54.09
N VAL A 18 -11.86 39.09 -54.27
CA VAL A 18 -10.97 38.26 -53.45
C VAL A 18 -10.46 39.04 -52.25
N ALA A 19 -10.65 38.50 -51.04
CA ALA A 19 -10.03 39.00 -49.81
C ALA A 19 -9.21 37.87 -49.16
N LEU A 20 -7.90 38.11 -48.99
CA LEU A 20 -6.96 37.14 -48.42
C LEU A 20 -7.04 37.17 -46.89
N ILE A 21 -7.75 36.22 -46.28
CA ILE A 21 -7.78 36.06 -44.82
C ILE A 21 -6.64 35.13 -44.41
N LEU A 22 -5.64 35.70 -43.72
CA LEU A 22 -4.56 34.93 -43.10
C LEU A 22 -5.09 34.19 -41.86
N ALA A 23 -4.89 32.88 -41.81
CA ALA A 23 -5.27 32.07 -40.66
C ALA A 23 -4.24 32.23 -39.52
N PHE A 24 -4.69 32.76 -38.38
CA PHE A 24 -3.95 32.71 -37.12
C PHE A 24 -4.42 31.49 -36.30
N PRO A 25 -3.58 30.48 -36.06
CA PRO A 25 -3.85 29.51 -35.01
C PRO A 25 -3.66 30.19 -33.65
N MET A 26 -4.71 30.23 -32.83
CA MET A 26 -4.60 30.54 -31.40
C MET A 26 -3.89 29.38 -30.69
N ILE A 27 -2.56 29.33 -30.79
CA ILE A 27 -1.75 28.44 -29.98
C ILE A 27 -1.73 29.02 -28.57
N SER A 28 -2.63 28.52 -27.71
CA SER A 28 -2.56 28.77 -26.28
C SER A 28 -1.35 28.02 -25.72
N ASN A 29 -0.18 28.68 -25.73
CA ASN A 29 1.03 28.24 -25.04
C ASN A 29 0.84 28.32 -23.51
N GLY A 30 -0.08 27.52 -22.99
CA GLY A 30 -0.04 27.06 -21.62
C GLY A 30 1.14 26.11 -21.50
N THR A 31 2.32 26.66 -21.20
CA THR A 31 3.47 25.86 -20.80
C THR A 31 3.13 25.17 -19.49
N PHE A 32 2.58 23.95 -19.58
CA PHE A 32 2.58 23.04 -18.45
C PHE A 32 4.04 22.86 -18.03
N SER A 33 4.35 23.40 -16.86
CA SER A 33 5.65 23.20 -16.23
C SER A 33 5.68 21.76 -15.75
N GLU A 34 6.14 20.85 -16.60
CA GLU A 34 6.62 19.52 -16.19
C GLU A 34 7.90 19.68 -15.35
N THR A 35 7.76 20.29 -14.18
CA THR A 35 8.62 19.97 -13.05
C THR A 35 8.25 18.54 -12.65
N SER A 36 8.92 17.57 -13.24
CA SER A 36 9.09 16.28 -12.57
C SER A 36 9.67 16.60 -11.20
N GLU A 37 8.97 16.21 -10.13
CA GLU A 37 9.46 16.41 -8.77
C GLU A 37 10.67 15.50 -8.59
N VAL A 38 11.87 16.06 -8.80
CA VAL A 38 13.14 15.36 -8.60
C VAL A 38 13.17 14.88 -7.16
N CYS A 39 13.11 13.56 -6.99
CA CYS A 39 13.00 12.93 -5.68
C CYS A 39 14.12 13.40 -4.74
N GLU A 40 13.77 14.16 -3.71
CA GLU A 40 14.69 14.67 -2.67
C GLU A 40 15.54 13.54 -2.06
N PHE A 41 15.01 12.33 -2.05
CA PHE A 41 15.58 11.14 -1.42
C PHE A 41 16.29 10.20 -2.40
N ALA A 42 16.59 10.66 -3.62
CA ALA A 42 17.34 9.87 -4.62
C ALA A 42 18.80 9.56 -4.23
N GLY A 43 19.35 10.24 -3.21
CA GLY A 43 20.63 9.89 -2.58
C GLY A 43 20.54 8.76 -1.54
N GLY A 44 19.33 8.33 -1.18
CA GLY A 44 19.06 7.49 -0.01
C GLY A 44 18.70 8.31 1.24
N LEU A 45 18.63 7.65 2.39
CA LEU A 45 18.21 8.24 3.66
C LEU A 45 19.15 7.91 4.83
N ALA A 46 19.66 8.93 5.52
CA ALA A 46 20.22 8.80 6.85
C ALA A 46 19.07 8.66 7.86
N LEU A 47 19.02 7.53 8.59
CA LEU A 47 17.96 7.21 9.56
C LEU A 47 18.47 7.32 11.00
N THR A 48 17.79 8.10 11.83
CA THR A 48 18.02 8.22 13.28
C THR A 48 16.78 7.75 14.03
N GLU A 49 16.92 6.77 14.93
CA GLU A 49 15.80 6.28 15.75
C GLU A 49 15.31 7.41 16.68
N GLU A 50 14.04 7.79 16.57
CA GLU A 50 13.40 8.76 17.49
C GLU A 50 12.81 8.04 18.70
N TRP A 51 12.11 6.93 18.46
CA TRP A 51 11.59 6.03 19.50
C TRP A 51 11.30 4.64 18.95
N ARG A 52 11.31 3.63 19.84
CA ARG A 52 10.78 2.28 19.57
C ARG A 52 10.03 1.73 20.78
N TYR A 53 8.98 0.95 20.54
CA TYR A 53 8.19 0.33 21.60
C TYR A 53 8.52 -1.17 21.74
N ALA A 54 9.44 -1.50 22.65
CA ALA A 54 9.86 -2.87 22.94
C ALA A 54 9.55 -3.24 24.42
N PRO A 55 8.37 -3.80 24.72
CA PRO A 55 8.04 -4.24 26.08
C PRO A 55 8.81 -5.51 26.45
N PRO A 56 9.43 -5.60 27.65
CA PRO A 56 10.01 -6.85 28.15
C PRO A 56 8.98 -7.98 28.20
N GLU A 57 9.40 -9.23 27.97
CA GLU A 57 8.50 -10.41 27.99
C GLU A 57 7.77 -10.62 29.33
N THR A 58 8.33 -10.10 30.42
CA THR A 58 7.74 -10.11 31.77
C THR A 58 6.75 -8.97 32.03
N SER A 59 6.44 -8.14 31.03
CA SER A 59 5.46 -7.07 31.15
C SER A 59 4.04 -7.63 31.37
N PRO A 60 3.13 -6.86 32.00
CA PRO A 60 1.70 -7.13 32.00
C PRO A 60 1.16 -7.46 30.60
N HIS A 61 0.26 -8.46 30.50
CA HIS A 61 -0.19 -9.04 29.23
C HIS A 61 -0.85 -8.04 28.26
N ASP A 62 -1.39 -6.92 28.75
CA ASP A 62 -1.93 -5.84 27.91
C ASP A 62 -0.83 -5.09 27.14
N ARG A 63 0.41 -5.10 27.62
CA ARG A 63 1.57 -4.44 27.01
C ARG A 63 2.31 -5.33 26.01
N LEU A 64 2.34 -6.64 26.24
CA LEU A 64 3.11 -7.60 25.42
C LEU A 64 2.70 -7.63 23.95
N ILE A 65 3.68 -7.77 23.05
CA ILE A 65 3.45 -7.89 21.60
C ILE A 65 3.34 -9.37 21.22
N GLY A 66 2.20 -9.77 20.66
CA GLY A 66 2.00 -11.13 20.14
C GLY A 66 2.57 -11.34 18.73
N LEU A 67 2.02 -10.64 17.73
CA LEU A 67 2.52 -10.62 16.35
C LEU A 67 2.01 -9.39 15.59
N LEU A 68 2.92 -8.47 15.27
CA LEU A 68 2.59 -7.25 14.52
C LEU A 68 2.31 -7.55 13.05
N SER A 69 1.22 -6.98 12.51
CA SER A 69 0.87 -7.11 11.09
C SER A 69 0.72 -5.77 10.36
N SER A 70 0.30 -4.71 11.05
CA SER A 70 0.13 -3.36 10.49
C SER A 70 0.30 -2.30 11.57
N ILE A 71 0.72 -1.11 11.14
CA ILE A 71 0.88 0.10 11.96
C ILE A 71 0.35 1.32 11.19
N THR A 72 -0.12 2.35 11.89
CA THR A 72 -0.59 3.62 11.30
C THR A 72 -0.52 4.76 12.33
N ARG A 73 -0.37 6.00 11.86
CA ARG A 73 -0.32 7.22 12.68
C ARG A 73 -1.57 8.07 12.47
N HIS A 74 -2.33 8.30 13.54
CA HIS A 74 -3.31 9.38 13.56
C HIS A 74 -2.65 10.65 14.09
N ALA A 75 -2.73 11.75 13.34
CA ALA A 75 -1.86 12.92 13.52
C ALA A 75 -1.93 13.56 14.91
N GLU A 76 -3.06 13.45 15.60
CA GLU A 76 -3.33 14.07 16.91
C GLU A 76 -3.41 13.09 18.09
N SER A 77 -3.73 11.81 17.84
CA SER A 77 -4.03 10.85 18.93
C SER A 77 -2.95 9.80 19.15
N GLY A 78 -1.96 9.70 18.26
CA GLY A 78 -0.85 8.76 18.41
C GLY A 78 -0.85 7.65 17.35
N VAL A 79 -0.25 6.52 17.71
CA VAL A 79 0.02 5.41 16.80
C VAL A 79 -0.83 4.19 17.17
N TYR A 80 -1.42 3.56 16.16
CA TYR A 80 -2.21 2.33 16.31
C TYR A 80 -1.47 1.17 15.64
N VAL A 81 -1.32 0.06 16.36
CA VAL A 81 -0.59 -1.13 15.90
C VAL A 81 -1.45 -2.37 16.05
N VAL A 82 -1.62 -3.17 15.00
CA VAL A 82 -2.36 -4.44 15.06
C VAL A 82 -1.47 -5.54 15.60
N ASP A 83 -1.88 -6.13 16.71
CA ASP A 83 -1.37 -7.40 17.23
C ASP A 83 -2.33 -8.52 16.80
N MET A 84 -2.03 -9.17 15.68
CA MET A 84 -2.85 -10.21 15.08
C MET A 84 -2.98 -11.43 16.01
N ARG A 85 -1.92 -11.75 16.78
CA ARG A 85 -1.92 -12.90 17.72
C ARG A 85 -2.65 -12.55 19.01
N GLY A 86 -2.52 -11.32 19.49
CA GLY A 86 -3.29 -10.77 20.62
C GLY A 86 -4.75 -10.42 20.28
N ARG A 87 -5.17 -10.53 19.01
CA ARG A 87 -6.51 -10.15 18.50
C ARG A 87 -6.98 -8.79 19.04
N SER A 88 -6.10 -7.79 18.92
CA SER A 88 -6.27 -6.48 19.53
C SER A 88 -5.31 -5.47 18.90
N LEU A 89 -5.47 -4.19 19.25
CA LEU A 89 -4.55 -3.13 18.85
C LEU A 89 -3.81 -2.57 20.07
N LEU A 90 -2.53 -2.26 19.90
CA LEU A 90 -1.80 -1.37 20.82
C LEU A 90 -2.04 0.08 20.39
N HIS A 91 -2.24 0.95 21.38
CA HIS A 91 -2.35 2.40 21.20
C HIS A 91 -1.16 3.06 21.91
N LEU A 92 -0.32 3.73 21.13
CA LEU A 92 0.88 4.42 21.60
C LEU A 92 0.74 5.94 21.46
N SER A 93 1.52 6.71 22.23
CA SER A 93 1.67 8.16 22.01
C SER A 93 2.39 8.45 20.69
N LEU A 94 2.50 9.74 20.32
CA LEU A 94 3.34 10.18 19.20
C LEU A 94 4.84 10.00 19.49
N ASP A 95 5.20 9.79 20.75
CA ASP A 95 6.56 9.60 21.28
C ASP A 95 6.85 8.12 21.61
N GLY A 96 5.93 7.20 21.28
CA GLY A 96 6.10 5.75 21.40
C GLY A 96 5.61 5.09 22.70
N ASP A 97 5.16 5.87 23.69
CA ASP A 97 4.69 5.34 24.99
C ASP A 97 3.41 4.53 24.86
N PHE A 98 3.33 3.39 25.54
CA PHE A 98 2.07 2.62 25.62
C PHE A 98 1.00 3.36 26.42
N ILE A 99 -0.09 3.72 25.75
CA ILE A 99 -1.28 4.30 26.38
C ILE A 99 -2.19 3.18 26.89
N ARG A 100 -2.53 2.21 26.03
CA ARG A 100 -3.47 1.10 26.33
C ARG A 100 -3.53 0.07 25.19
N ARG A 101 -4.22 -1.05 25.46
CA ARG A 101 -4.74 -1.96 24.44
C ARG A 101 -6.18 -1.60 24.05
N ILE A 102 -6.58 -1.89 22.81
CA ILE A 102 -7.94 -1.70 22.28
C ILE A 102 -8.46 -3.03 21.72
N GLY A 103 -9.69 -3.37 22.09
CA GLY A 103 -10.35 -4.62 21.68
C GLY A 103 -9.75 -5.88 22.29
N ARG A 104 -10.32 -7.02 21.92
CA ARG A 104 -9.96 -8.37 22.39
C ARG A 104 -10.47 -9.43 21.41
N SER A 105 -10.06 -10.69 21.61
CA SER A 105 -10.65 -11.84 20.91
C SER A 105 -12.17 -11.90 21.12
N GLY A 106 -12.95 -11.96 20.05
CA GLY A 106 -14.42 -12.10 20.11
C GLY A 106 -15.13 -11.76 18.80
N GLU A 107 -16.44 -11.49 18.89
CA GLU A 107 -17.31 -11.20 17.73
C GLU A 107 -18.26 -10.01 17.95
N GLY A 108 -18.29 -9.44 19.16
CA GLY A 108 -19.09 -8.28 19.50
C GLY A 108 -18.50 -6.95 19.02
N PRO A 109 -19.20 -5.82 19.28
CA PRO A 109 -18.75 -4.48 18.92
C PRO A 109 -17.35 -4.16 19.50
N GLY A 110 -16.37 -3.97 18.63
CA GLY A 110 -14.98 -3.68 19.00
C GLY A 110 -14.14 -4.90 19.39
N GLU A 111 -14.64 -6.12 19.16
CA GLU A 111 -13.88 -7.37 19.28
C GLU A 111 -13.34 -7.83 17.91
N PHE A 112 -12.33 -8.71 17.91
CA PHE A 112 -11.61 -9.14 16.71
C PHE A 112 -11.40 -10.67 16.67
N ARG A 113 -11.31 -11.23 15.46
CA ARG A 113 -11.05 -12.65 15.18
C ARG A 113 -9.70 -12.88 14.49
N SER A 114 -9.42 -12.09 13.45
CA SER A 114 -8.14 -12.06 12.73
C SER A 114 -7.88 -10.64 12.17
N PRO A 115 -7.64 -9.63 13.04
CA PRO A 115 -7.30 -8.29 12.60
C PRO A 115 -5.94 -8.32 11.91
N THR A 116 -5.80 -7.67 10.74
CA THR A 116 -4.54 -7.66 9.98
C THR A 116 -4.06 -6.28 9.58
N ILE A 117 -4.96 -5.37 9.18
CA ILE A 117 -4.61 -4.03 8.68
C ILE A 117 -5.30 -2.98 9.56
N VAL A 118 -4.59 -1.89 9.86
CA VAL A 118 -5.16 -0.68 10.49
C VAL A 118 -4.76 0.56 9.69
N ARG A 119 -5.71 1.49 9.52
CA ARG A 119 -5.48 2.78 8.89
C ARG A 119 -6.10 3.88 9.74
N ALA A 120 -5.37 4.97 9.95
CA ALA A 120 -5.94 6.19 10.49
C ALA A 120 -7.04 6.72 9.55
N THR A 121 -8.00 7.42 10.11
CA THR A 121 -9.02 8.20 9.39
C THR A 121 -9.20 9.53 10.11
N GLU A 122 -9.74 10.57 9.46
CA GLU A 122 -9.97 11.89 10.08
C GLU A 122 -10.74 11.84 11.43
N GLN A 123 -11.46 10.74 11.66
CA GLN A 123 -12.34 10.57 12.82
C GLN A 123 -11.80 9.55 13.85
N GLY A 124 -10.61 8.99 13.61
CA GLY A 124 -10.01 7.92 14.42
C GLY A 124 -9.23 6.92 13.57
N PHE A 125 -9.73 5.68 13.50
CA PHE A 125 -9.07 4.61 12.75
C PHE A 125 -10.06 3.53 12.29
N ALA A 126 -9.67 2.78 11.27
CA ALA A 126 -10.36 1.63 10.74
C ALA A 126 -9.47 0.38 10.81
N VAL A 127 -10.05 -0.77 11.15
CA VAL A 127 -9.36 -2.06 11.27
C VAL A 127 -9.99 -3.07 10.33
N PHE A 128 -9.22 -3.61 9.40
CA PHE A 128 -9.64 -4.77 8.60
C PHE A 128 -9.34 -6.06 9.37
N ASP A 129 -10.39 -6.85 9.59
CA ASP A 129 -10.33 -8.20 10.12
C ASP A 129 -10.79 -9.18 9.04
N ARG A 130 -9.92 -10.14 8.69
CA ARG A 130 -10.14 -11.11 7.61
C ARG A 130 -11.35 -12.04 7.80
N LEU A 131 -11.96 -12.03 8.99
CA LEU A 131 -13.16 -12.81 9.30
C LEU A 131 -14.35 -11.91 9.64
N ALA A 132 -14.19 -10.61 9.85
CA ALA A 132 -15.28 -9.70 10.21
C ALA A 132 -15.57 -8.60 9.18
N GLY A 133 -14.59 -8.05 8.47
CA GLY A 133 -14.73 -6.85 7.64
C GLY A 133 -13.99 -5.66 8.23
N ILE A 134 -14.44 -4.43 7.93
CA ILE A 134 -13.75 -3.20 8.33
C ILE A 134 -14.49 -2.55 9.51
N SER A 135 -13.93 -2.64 10.71
CA SER A 135 -14.45 -2.00 11.92
C SER A 135 -13.89 -0.60 12.09
N PHE A 136 -14.76 0.40 12.21
CA PHE A 136 -14.41 1.81 12.40
C PHE A 136 -14.52 2.21 13.88
N PHE A 137 -13.55 3.00 14.35
CA PHE A 137 -13.41 3.43 15.73
C PHE A 137 -13.17 4.94 15.82
N ALA A 138 -13.53 5.54 16.96
CA ALA A 138 -13.06 6.88 17.32
C ALA A 138 -11.59 6.85 17.79
N THR A 139 -10.93 8.01 17.86
CA THR A 139 -9.61 8.19 18.51
C THR A 139 -9.59 7.67 19.96
N THR A 140 -10.71 7.81 20.68
CA THR A 140 -10.96 7.24 22.02
C THR A 140 -11.03 5.70 22.04
N GLY A 141 -10.94 5.03 20.89
CA GLY A 141 -11.04 3.58 20.74
C GLY A 141 -12.44 3.00 20.95
N SER A 142 -13.49 3.84 21.05
CA SER A 142 -14.87 3.36 21.01
C SER A 142 -15.24 2.90 19.61
N PHE A 143 -15.80 1.69 19.49
CA PHE A 143 -16.36 1.17 18.24
C PHE A 143 -17.51 2.07 17.75
N ARG A 144 -17.56 2.32 16.44
CA ARG A 144 -18.60 3.12 15.78
C ARG A 144 -19.51 2.27 14.90
N ARG A 145 -18.93 1.54 13.94
CA ARG A 145 -19.64 0.69 12.96
C ARG A 145 -18.72 -0.39 12.41
N ILE A 146 -19.29 -1.41 11.77
CA ILE A 146 -18.57 -2.37 10.95
C ILE A 146 -19.13 -2.38 9.52
N VAL A 147 -18.25 -2.38 8.53
CA VAL A 147 -18.57 -2.51 7.11
C VAL A 147 -18.25 -3.93 6.65
N ARG A 148 -19.19 -4.55 5.93
CA ARG A 148 -19.04 -5.91 5.38
C ARG A 148 -18.82 -5.81 3.87
N LEU A 149 -17.65 -6.24 3.40
CA LEU A 149 -17.31 -6.22 1.97
C LEU A 149 -18.01 -7.38 1.24
N GLN A 150 -18.66 -7.10 0.11
CA GLN A 150 -19.25 -8.11 -0.76
C GLN A 150 -18.89 -7.84 -2.24
N PRO A 151 -18.21 -8.78 -2.95
CA PRO A 151 -17.56 -9.99 -2.44
C PRO A 151 -16.42 -9.67 -1.45
N PHE A 152 -16.01 -10.65 -0.64
CA PHE A 152 -14.99 -10.45 0.39
C PHE A 152 -13.57 -10.80 -0.12
N PRO A 153 -12.55 -9.94 0.07
CA PRO A 153 -11.18 -10.22 -0.33
C PRO A 153 -10.48 -11.14 0.69
N SER A 154 -10.20 -12.38 0.28
CA SER A 154 -9.65 -13.44 1.15
C SER A 154 -8.20 -13.19 1.58
N GLN A 155 -7.40 -12.58 0.70
CA GLN A 155 -5.98 -12.26 0.93
C GLN A 155 -5.69 -10.77 0.75
N ALA A 156 -6.51 -9.89 1.32
CA ALA A 156 -6.17 -8.46 1.34
C ALA A 156 -4.84 -8.23 2.08
N ARG A 157 -3.83 -7.79 1.33
CA ARG A 157 -2.49 -7.42 1.80
C ARG A 157 -2.46 -5.97 2.27
N ASP A 158 -3.23 -5.09 1.63
CA ASP A 158 -3.29 -3.67 1.93
C ASP A 158 -4.70 -3.09 1.79
N LEU A 159 -4.95 -1.97 2.48
CA LEU A 159 -6.19 -1.19 2.51
C LEU A 159 -5.85 0.30 2.48
N ARG A 160 -6.46 1.06 1.56
CA ARG A 160 -6.55 2.53 1.60
C ARG A 160 -8.01 2.94 1.79
N ILE A 161 -8.21 4.09 2.43
CA ILE A 161 -9.51 4.75 2.57
C ILE A 161 -9.30 6.12 1.96
N LEU A 162 -9.90 6.35 0.79
CA LEU A 162 -9.68 7.57 0.01
C LEU A 162 -10.41 8.75 0.67
N GLU A 163 -10.08 9.98 0.27
CA GLU A 163 -10.74 11.21 0.74
C GLU A 163 -12.28 11.19 0.54
N ASN A 164 -12.77 10.51 -0.50
CA ASN A 164 -14.20 10.33 -0.76
C ASN A 164 -14.86 9.19 0.05
N GLY A 165 -14.11 8.53 0.94
CA GLY A 165 -14.57 7.43 1.80
C GLY A 165 -14.61 6.04 1.14
N ASN A 166 -14.32 5.92 -0.16
CA ASN A 166 -14.22 4.61 -0.81
C ASN A 166 -13.08 3.78 -0.20
N LEU A 167 -13.27 2.47 -0.19
CA LEU A 167 -12.38 1.50 0.46
C LEU A 167 -11.66 0.72 -0.64
N VAL A 168 -10.35 0.92 -0.78
CA VAL A 168 -9.54 0.27 -1.83
C VAL A 168 -8.67 -0.80 -1.19
N LEU A 169 -8.78 -2.05 -1.63
CA LEU A 169 -7.99 -3.16 -1.10
C LEU A 169 -7.16 -3.82 -2.20
N ALA A 170 -5.92 -4.18 -1.88
CA ALA A 170 -5.05 -4.97 -2.73
C ALA A 170 -4.94 -6.41 -2.21
N GLY A 171 -5.12 -7.39 -3.10
CA GLY A 171 -5.22 -8.81 -2.77
C GLY A 171 -6.22 -9.52 -3.66
N ALA A 172 -6.40 -10.82 -3.46
CA ALA A 172 -7.33 -11.61 -4.28
C ALA A 172 -8.78 -11.58 -3.76
N VAL A 173 -9.73 -11.54 -4.70
CA VAL A 173 -11.16 -11.83 -4.53
C VAL A 173 -11.51 -13.02 -5.41
N SER A 174 -12.17 -14.04 -4.85
CA SER A 174 -12.42 -15.32 -5.55
C SER A 174 -13.29 -15.24 -6.81
N SER A 175 -14.01 -14.12 -7.00
CA SER A 175 -14.88 -13.86 -8.17
C SER A 175 -14.31 -12.78 -9.12
N SER A 176 -13.00 -12.52 -9.10
CA SER A 176 -12.36 -11.50 -9.93
C SER A 176 -10.94 -11.90 -10.34
N ASP A 177 -10.49 -11.44 -11.50
CA ASP A 177 -9.11 -11.52 -11.99
C ASP A 177 -8.30 -10.24 -11.69
N HIS A 178 -8.88 -9.29 -10.96
CA HIS A 178 -8.21 -8.06 -10.54
C HIS A 178 -7.39 -8.24 -9.25
N ALA A 179 -6.33 -7.44 -9.11
CA ALA A 179 -5.46 -7.41 -7.91
C ALA A 179 -5.76 -6.24 -6.97
N VAL A 180 -6.50 -5.23 -7.44
CA VAL A 180 -7.00 -4.09 -6.66
C VAL A 180 -8.51 -3.99 -6.83
N HIS A 181 -9.22 -3.74 -5.74
CA HIS A 181 -10.68 -3.69 -5.69
C HIS A 181 -11.15 -2.44 -4.95
N VAL A 182 -12.15 -1.73 -5.50
CA VAL A 182 -12.76 -0.54 -4.92
C VAL A 182 -14.17 -0.86 -4.44
N TYR A 183 -14.46 -0.49 -3.19
CA TYR A 183 -15.78 -0.60 -2.58
C TYR A 183 -16.29 0.77 -2.16
N SER A 184 -17.62 0.91 -2.08
CA SER A 184 -18.28 2.07 -1.48
C SER A 184 -17.91 2.21 0.01
N PRO A 185 -18.18 3.39 0.64
CA PRO A 185 -17.98 3.57 2.08
C PRO A 185 -18.78 2.58 2.94
N ASP A 186 -19.78 1.89 2.37
CA ASP A 186 -20.65 0.94 3.05
C ASP A 186 -20.39 -0.53 2.65
N GLY A 187 -19.39 -0.79 1.80
CA GLY A 187 -18.85 -2.12 1.51
C GLY A 187 -19.39 -2.80 0.24
N GLU A 188 -20.15 -2.09 -0.58
CA GLU A 188 -20.62 -2.55 -1.89
C GLU A 188 -19.48 -2.46 -2.91
N TYR A 189 -19.21 -3.52 -3.66
CA TYR A 189 -18.20 -3.51 -4.72
C TYR A 189 -18.59 -2.55 -5.85
N ARG A 190 -17.62 -1.78 -6.34
CA ARG A 190 -17.79 -0.88 -7.48
C ARG A 190 -17.08 -1.39 -8.72
N GLU A 191 -15.78 -1.65 -8.58
CA GLU A 191 -14.84 -1.86 -9.69
C GLU A 191 -13.56 -2.51 -9.17
N GLY A 192 -12.70 -2.95 -10.09
CA GLY A 192 -11.35 -3.41 -9.79
C GLY A 192 -10.43 -3.25 -10.99
N PHE A 193 -9.13 -3.23 -10.73
CA PHE A 193 -8.10 -2.98 -11.73
C PHE A 193 -6.74 -3.57 -11.30
N GLY A 194 -5.78 -3.57 -12.22
CA GLY A 194 -4.53 -4.34 -12.10
C GLY A 194 -4.80 -5.84 -12.17
N GLN A 195 -3.91 -6.63 -12.81
CA GLN A 195 -4.19 -8.04 -13.07
C GLN A 195 -3.56 -8.96 -12.01
N LEU A 196 -4.28 -10.01 -11.61
CA LEU A 196 -3.70 -11.15 -10.92
C LEU A 196 -2.69 -11.88 -11.82
N ARG A 197 -1.86 -12.75 -11.24
CA ARG A 197 -0.98 -13.69 -11.95
C ARG A 197 -1.78 -14.79 -12.64
N MET A 198 -2.46 -14.43 -13.74
CA MET A 198 -3.27 -15.35 -14.54
C MET A 198 -2.44 -16.41 -15.28
N ASP A 199 -1.13 -16.16 -15.40
CA ASP A 199 -0.09 -17.09 -15.86
C ASP A 199 0.21 -18.23 -14.85
N LEU A 200 -0.03 -18.02 -13.56
CA LEU A 200 -0.02 -19.11 -12.58
C LEU A 200 -1.33 -19.89 -12.71
N GLU A 201 -1.30 -21.06 -13.35
CA GLU A 201 -2.48 -21.91 -13.58
C GLU A 201 -3.25 -22.23 -12.28
N GLU A 202 -2.49 -22.54 -11.23
CA GLU A 202 -2.93 -22.97 -9.90
C GLU A 202 -3.56 -21.84 -9.08
N PRO A 203 -4.88 -21.90 -8.75
CA PRO A 203 -5.57 -20.83 -8.03
C PRO A 203 -4.94 -20.48 -6.68
N ALA A 204 -4.41 -21.47 -5.95
CA ALA A 204 -3.76 -21.26 -4.65
C ALA A 204 -2.41 -20.52 -4.76
N LEU A 205 -1.70 -20.63 -5.90
CA LEU A 205 -0.51 -19.83 -6.16
C LEU A 205 -0.91 -18.41 -6.56
N ARG A 206 -1.90 -18.27 -7.44
CA ARG A 206 -2.46 -16.98 -7.87
C ARG A 206 -2.95 -16.15 -6.68
N GLU A 207 -3.74 -16.73 -5.78
CA GLU A 207 -4.26 -16.06 -4.57
C GLU A 207 -3.14 -15.58 -3.63
N ARG A 208 -2.01 -16.31 -3.58
CA ARG A 208 -0.89 -16.08 -2.64
C ARG A 208 0.20 -15.15 -3.15
N TYR A 209 0.40 -15.05 -4.47
CA TYR A 209 1.53 -14.34 -5.07
C TYR A 209 1.14 -13.18 -6.00
N SER A 210 -0.14 -12.99 -6.30
CA SER A 210 -0.63 -11.81 -7.04
C SER A 210 -0.80 -10.55 -6.18
N ASP A 211 -0.58 -10.65 -4.88
CA ASP A 211 -0.82 -9.56 -3.93
C ASP A 211 0.27 -8.47 -3.96
N GLY A 212 -0.01 -7.38 -3.25
CA GLY A 212 0.81 -6.17 -3.33
C GLY A 212 0.36 -5.07 -2.37
N TYR A 213 0.90 -3.88 -2.58
CA TYR A 213 0.63 -2.70 -1.75
C TYR A 213 0.16 -1.52 -2.61
N ILE A 214 -0.61 -0.61 -2.02
CA ILE A 214 -1.17 0.56 -2.70
C ILE A 214 -0.50 1.83 -2.15
N ALA A 215 -0.31 2.87 -2.95
CA ALA A 215 -0.01 4.20 -2.44
C ALA A 215 -0.88 5.26 -3.15
N GLU A 216 -1.41 6.20 -2.38
CA GLU A 216 -2.29 7.24 -2.91
C GLU A 216 -1.46 8.45 -3.36
N ILE A 217 -1.69 8.87 -4.61
CA ILE A 217 -1.01 10.00 -5.23
C ILE A 217 -1.85 11.28 -5.05
N GLY A 218 -3.16 11.12 -4.87
CA GLY A 218 -4.15 12.19 -4.78
C GLY A 218 -4.83 12.46 -6.13
N ALA A 219 -6.01 13.08 -6.08
CA ALA A 219 -6.88 13.31 -7.23
C ALA A 219 -7.16 12.02 -8.03
N GLY A 220 -7.69 10.99 -7.36
CA GLY A 220 -8.06 9.69 -7.97
C GLY A 220 -6.89 8.77 -8.32
N ARG A 221 -5.66 9.28 -8.44
CA ARG A 221 -4.49 8.51 -8.89
C ARG A 221 -3.92 7.61 -7.80
N LEU A 222 -3.66 6.36 -8.17
CA LEU A 222 -3.20 5.29 -7.27
C LEU A 222 -2.00 4.55 -7.89
N ALA A 223 -0.95 4.37 -7.10
CA ALA A 223 0.12 3.43 -7.41
C ALA A 223 -0.20 2.07 -6.78
N TYR A 224 0.05 0.99 -7.52
CA TYR A 224 0.02 -0.39 -7.04
C TYR A 224 1.35 -1.07 -7.35
N VAL A 225 1.90 -1.82 -6.39
CA VAL A 225 3.07 -2.69 -6.62
C VAL A 225 2.72 -4.14 -6.36
N ARG A 226 2.73 -4.98 -7.40
CA ARG A 226 2.66 -6.44 -7.25
C ARG A 226 3.96 -6.94 -6.63
N ARG A 227 3.86 -7.90 -5.71
CA ARG A 227 5.00 -8.42 -4.94
C ARG A 227 5.91 -9.38 -5.73
N VAL A 228 5.37 -10.22 -6.63
CA VAL A 228 6.15 -11.24 -7.35
C VAL A 228 5.68 -11.43 -8.81
N PRO A 229 6.54 -11.22 -9.83
CA PRO A 229 7.73 -10.37 -9.77
C PRO A 229 7.33 -8.93 -9.41
N PHE A 230 8.29 -8.11 -8.97
CA PHE A 230 8.04 -6.70 -8.65
C PHE A 230 7.56 -5.96 -9.89
N GLU A 231 6.32 -5.48 -9.87
CA GLU A 231 5.71 -4.73 -10.97
C GLU A 231 4.97 -3.53 -10.40
N PHE A 232 5.50 -2.35 -10.69
CA PHE A 232 4.91 -1.05 -10.37
C PHE A 232 3.91 -0.68 -11.45
N GLN A 233 2.73 -0.24 -11.04
CA GLN A 233 1.64 0.19 -11.91
C GLN A 233 1.04 1.49 -11.38
N LEU A 234 0.77 2.45 -12.28
CA LEU A 234 -0.04 3.63 -11.99
C LEU A 234 -1.42 3.48 -12.61
N PHE A 235 -2.42 3.93 -11.85
CA PHE A 235 -3.81 4.02 -12.29
C PHE A 235 -4.34 5.44 -12.09
N GLU A 236 -5.11 5.91 -13.07
CA GLU A 236 -5.85 7.17 -13.06
C GLU A 236 -7.29 6.86 -13.49
N ASP A 237 -8.27 7.14 -12.62
CA ASP A 237 -9.66 6.70 -12.76
C ASP A 237 -9.79 5.21 -13.17
N SER A 238 -9.07 4.34 -12.45
CA SER A 238 -8.94 2.88 -12.66
C SER A 238 -8.25 2.42 -13.95
N GLU A 239 -7.95 3.31 -14.89
CA GLU A 239 -7.22 3.00 -16.13
C GLU A 239 -5.70 2.99 -15.93
N LEU A 240 -5.01 2.02 -16.54
CA LEU A 240 -3.57 1.80 -16.39
C LEU A 240 -2.77 2.82 -17.23
N THR A 241 -2.11 3.77 -16.56
CA THR A 241 -1.29 4.79 -17.23
C THR A 241 0.19 4.42 -17.34
N VAL A 242 0.72 3.66 -16.38
CA VAL A 242 2.14 3.22 -16.35
C VAL A 242 2.23 1.78 -15.86
N ARG A 243 3.13 0.97 -16.44
CA ARG A 243 3.55 -0.33 -15.93
C ARG A 243 5.07 -0.51 -16.11
N VAL A 244 5.79 -0.82 -15.03
CA VAL A 244 7.24 -1.08 -15.04
C VAL A 244 7.56 -2.29 -14.17
N THR A 245 8.29 -3.27 -14.71
CA THR A 245 8.62 -4.53 -14.03
C THR A 245 10.12 -4.59 -13.73
N HIS A 246 10.47 -4.77 -12.45
CA HIS A 246 11.86 -4.76 -11.96
C HIS A 246 12.21 -6.12 -11.35
N THR A 247 12.59 -7.08 -12.19
CA THR A 247 13.01 -8.44 -11.74
C THR A 247 14.32 -8.43 -10.96
N ASP A 248 15.12 -7.37 -11.11
CA ASP A 248 16.28 -7.04 -10.28
C ASP A 248 15.86 -6.58 -8.85
N VAL A 249 14.65 -6.07 -8.65
CA VAL A 249 14.09 -5.78 -7.31
C VAL A 249 13.56 -7.08 -6.72
N LEU A 250 12.55 -7.70 -7.33
CA LEU A 250 12.13 -9.07 -7.03
C LEU A 250 11.81 -9.81 -8.33
N HIS A 251 12.58 -10.86 -8.62
CA HIS A 251 12.30 -11.81 -9.69
C HIS A 251 11.10 -12.70 -9.34
N ASP A 252 10.65 -13.49 -10.29
CA ASP A 252 9.54 -14.41 -10.10
C ASP A 252 10.01 -15.74 -9.46
N TYR A 253 10.08 -15.77 -8.13
CA TYR A 253 10.55 -16.93 -7.37
C TYR A 253 9.44 -17.96 -7.01
N VAL A 254 8.24 -17.84 -7.57
CA VAL A 254 7.07 -18.63 -7.13
C VAL A 254 7.32 -20.13 -7.22
N HIS A 255 7.93 -20.60 -8.31
CA HIS A 255 8.20 -22.01 -8.52
C HIS A 255 9.40 -22.55 -7.73
N ASP A 256 10.31 -21.68 -7.28
CA ASP A 256 11.43 -22.07 -6.42
C ASP A 256 10.96 -22.33 -4.98
N VAL A 257 9.96 -21.57 -4.51
CA VAL A 257 9.49 -21.63 -3.11
C VAL A 257 8.20 -22.42 -2.90
N ALA A 258 7.48 -22.80 -3.96
CA ALA A 258 6.22 -23.52 -3.88
C ALA A 258 6.36 -24.95 -4.43
N THR A 259 6.24 -25.95 -3.56
CA THR A 259 6.27 -27.37 -3.94
C THR A 259 4.88 -27.99 -3.80
N PRO A 260 4.34 -28.67 -4.83
CA PRO A 260 3.08 -29.40 -4.69
C PRO A 260 3.26 -30.61 -3.77
N LEU A 261 2.20 -31.02 -3.07
CA LEU A 261 2.21 -32.17 -2.17
C LEU A 261 1.44 -33.37 -2.77
N ASN A 262 1.98 -34.58 -2.55
CA ASN A 262 1.28 -35.81 -2.89
C ASN A 262 -0.03 -35.90 -2.10
N GLY A 263 -1.16 -35.98 -2.80
CA GLY A 263 -2.50 -35.90 -2.21
C GLY A 263 -3.16 -34.50 -2.29
N GLY A 264 -2.46 -33.51 -2.85
CA GLY A 264 -2.97 -32.16 -3.10
C GLY A 264 -2.52 -31.12 -2.07
N GLY A 265 -2.66 -29.84 -2.44
CA GLY A 265 -2.15 -28.72 -1.67
C GLY A 265 -0.65 -28.46 -1.88
N TRP A 266 -0.15 -27.43 -1.20
CA TRP A 266 1.15 -26.83 -1.48
C TRP A 266 1.97 -26.64 -0.19
N ARG A 267 3.24 -27.04 -0.25
CA ARG A 267 4.27 -26.62 0.71
C ARG A 267 4.88 -25.32 0.20
N PHE A 268 5.09 -24.37 1.11
CA PHE A 268 5.78 -23.13 0.81
C PHE A 268 7.02 -23.00 1.70
N GLU A 269 8.17 -22.75 1.08
CA GLU A 269 9.32 -22.20 1.79
C GLU A 269 9.07 -20.72 2.09
N TRP A 270 9.58 -20.26 3.24
CA TRP A 270 9.45 -18.88 3.72
C TRP A 270 10.80 -18.14 3.74
N ARG A 271 11.91 -18.80 3.33
CA ARG A 271 13.25 -18.23 3.22
C ARG A 271 13.47 -17.61 1.83
N HIS A 272 12.73 -16.55 1.51
CA HIS A 272 12.88 -15.84 0.23
C HIS A 272 12.84 -14.32 0.41
N PRO A 273 13.41 -13.54 -0.52
CA PRO A 273 13.22 -12.09 -0.56
C PRO A 273 11.73 -11.72 -0.57
N SER A 274 11.33 -10.66 0.14
CA SER A 274 9.91 -10.31 0.26
C SER A 274 9.68 -8.80 0.35
N LEU A 275 8.73 -8.28 -0.45
CA LEU A 275 8.28 -6.89 -0.33
C LEU A 275 7.54 -6.73 1.00
N GLY A 276 8.20 -6.07 1.95
CA GLY A 276 7.69 -5.80 3.28
C GLY A 276 6.74 -4.60 3.32
N SER A 277 6.95 -3.61 2.47
CA SER A 277 6.04 -2.47 2.32
C SER A 277 6.40 -1.59 1.12
N PHE A 278 5.50 -0.65 0.83
CA PHE A 278 5.62 0.36 -0.20
C PHE A 278 4.93 1.64 0.30
N VAL A 279 5.65 2.75 0.28
CA VAL A 279 5.22 4.02 0.89
C VAL A 279 5.53 5.16 -0.07
N ARG A 280 4.61 6.10 -0.26
CA ARG A 280 4.90 7.35 -0.98
C ARG A 280 5.64 8.31 -0.06
N LEU A 281 6.74 8.88 -0.54
CA LEU A 281 7.51 9.87 0.20
C LEU A 281 6.95 11.30 -0.07
N PRO A 282 7.06 12.23 0.88
CA PRO A 282 6.69 13.64 0.70
C PRO A 282 7.58 14.40 -0.32
N GLY A 283 7.38 14.16 -1.62
CA GLY A 283 8.11 14.79 -2.73
C GLY A 283 8.11 13.88 -3.96
N GLY A 284 6.94 13.64 -4.54
CA GLY A 284 6.72 12.81 -5.73
C GLY A 284 6.90 11.30 -5.56
N CYS A 285 8.11 10.88 -5.14
CA CYS A 285 8.63 9.52 -5.26
C CYS A 285 8.12 8.49 -4.24
N PHE A 286 8.47 7.22 -4.45
CA PHE A 286 8.09 6.10 -3.58
C PHE A 286 9.30 5.36 -3.01
N LEU A 287 9.06 4.66 -1.90
CA LEU A 287 9.99 3.82 -1.17
C LEU A 287 9.41 2.41 -1.04
N ALA A 288 10.01 1.44 -1.73
CA ALA A 288 9.77 0.02 -1.51
C ALA A 288 10.79 -0.52 -0.49
N ALA A 289 10.36 -1.35 0.46
CA ALA A 289 11.25 -2.01 1.41
C ALA A 289 11.21 -3.53 1.20
N VAL A 290 12.33 -4.10 0.75
CA VAL A 290 12.49 -5.53 0.51
C VAL A 290 13.26 -6.16 1.67
N GLY A 291 12.60 -7.07 2.39
CA GLY A 291 13.27 -7.95 3.34
C GLY A 291 14.10 -8.97 2.58
N ARG A 292 15.43 -8.89 2.70
CA ARG A 292 16.43 -9.79 2.11
C ARG A 292 16.96 -10.75 3.17
N LEU A 293 17.50 -11.87 2.71
CA LEU A 293 18.36 -12.77 3.50
C LEU A 293 19.84 -12.48 3.17
N PRO A 294 20.79 -12.83 4.05
CA PRO A 294 22.19 -12.91 3.67
C PRO A 294 22.38 -13.93 2.55
N GLU A 295 23.42 -13.74 1.73
CA GLU A 295 23.90 -14.80 0.86
C GLU A 295 24.46 -15.96 1.70
N ASN A 296 24.44 -17.19 1.17
CA ASN A 296 24.91 -18.36 1.89
C ASN A 296 26.42 -18.28 2.13
N VAL A 297 26.83 -18.04 3.37
CA VAL A 297 28.23 -18.11 3.79
C VAL A 297 28.71 -19.57 3.71
N GLU A 298 29.85 -19.81 3.07
CA GLU A 298 30.39 -21.16 2.91
C GLU A 298 30.54 -21.88 4.25
N GLY A 299 29.82 -23.00 4.41
CA GLY A 299 29.88 -23.86 5.60
C GLY A 299 28.81 -23.61 6.67
N GLY A 300 27.90 -22.65 6.53
CA GLY A 300 26.85 -22.38 7.52
C GLY A 300 25.47 -22.06 6.93
N LEU A 301 24.41 -22.54 7.59
CA LEU A 301 23.05 -22.04 7.34
C LEU A 301 22.86 -20.73 8.12
N PRO A 302 22.53 -19.59 7.48
CA PRO A 302 22.22 -18.35 8.21
C PRO A 302 21.00 -18.53 9.12
N GLU A 303 20.94 -17.81 10.24
CA GLU A 303 19.86 -17.93 11.22
C GLU A 303 18.53 -17.36 10.70
N ALA A 304 17.41 -17.72 11.35
CA ALA A 304 16.06 -17.26 11.00
C ALA A 304 15.79 -15.77 11.38
N THR A 305 16.82 -15.08 11.86
CA THR A 305 16.87 -13.73 12.41
C THR A 305 17.72 -12.78 11.54
N ASP A 306 18.60 -13.29 10.68
CA ASP A 306 19.59 -12.51 9.90
C ASP A 306 19.01 -11.65 8.75
N PHE A 307 17.69 -11.44 8.71
CA PHE A 307 17.07 -10.59 7.70
C PHE A 307 17.56 -9.14 7.79
N TYR A 308 17.74 -8.52 6.63
CA TYR A 308 18.03 -7.10 6.48
C TYR A 308 17.05 -6.44 5.50
N THR A 309 16.96 -5.12 5.52
CA THR A 309 16.11 -4.38 4.57
C THR A 309 16.96 -3.74 3.49
N GLU A 310 16.63 -4.04 2.23
CA GLU A 310 16.99 -3.18 1.10
C GLU A 310 15.86 -2.17 0.89
N LEU A 311 16.19 -0.88 0.95
CA LEU A 311 15.32 0.21 0.52
C LEU A 311 15.54 0.47 -0.97
N VAL A 312 14.46 0.45 -1.75
CA VAL A 312 14.47 0.77 -3.18
C VAL A 312 13.66 2.04 -3.41
N PHE A 313 14.33 3.08 -3.89
CA PHE A 313 13.74 4.37 -4.19
C PHE A 313 13.29 4.38 -5.66
N LEU A 314 12.03 4.76 -5.88
CA LEU A 314 11.36 4.73 -7.18
C LEU A 314 10.88 6.13 -7.54
N SER A 315 11.01 6.54 -8.81
CA SER A 315 10.39 7.77 -9.29
C SER A 315 8.86 7.70 -9.18
N ASP A 316 8.21 8.84 -9.36
CA ASP A 316 6.77 8.93 -9.60
C ASP A 316 6.31 8.00 -10.73
N GLN A 317 7.11 7.85 -11.79
CA GLN A 317 6.91 6.92 -12.91
C GLN A 317 7.42 5.49 -12.66
N GLY A 318 7.87 5.16 -11.45
CA GLY A 318 8.27 3.80 -11.06
C GLY A 318 9.64 3.34 -11.53
N SER A 319 10.51 4.20 -12.05
CA SER A 319 11.90 3.86 -12.36
C SER A 319 12.74 3.76 -11.08
N VAL A 320 13.59 2.74 -10.94
CA VAL A 320 14.54 2.65 -9.81
C VAL A 320 15.54 3.81 -9.90
N LEU A 321 15.56 4.65 -8.86
CA LEU A 321 16.49 5.77 -8.71
C LEU A 321 17.73 5.38 -7.90
N HIS A 322 17.51 4.65 -6.80
CA HIS A 322 18.56 4.31 -5.84
C HIS A 322 18.21 3.06 -5.03
N ARG A 323 19.23 2.39 -4.48
CA ARG A 323 19.12 1.23 -3.60
C ARG A 323 20.03 1.41 -2.39
N GLN A 324 19.46 1.28 -1.20
CA GLN A 324 20.19 1.43 0.07
C GLN A 324 19.96 0.23 0.97
N THR A 325 21.03 -0.50 1.30
CA THR A 325 20.99 -1.59 2.27
C THR A 325 21.08 -1.05 3.69
N LEU A 326 20.07 -1.35 4.52
CA LEU A 326 20.11 -1.15 5.97
C LEU A 326 20.73 -2.38 6.64
N SER A 327 21.59 -2.19 7.64
CA SER A 327 22.20 -3.29 8.42
C SER A 327 21.23 -3.98 9.40
N PHE A 328 20.01 -3.45 9.49
CA PHE A 328 18.92 -3.89 10.37
C PHE A 328 17.63 -4.10 9.57
N TYR A 329 16.65 -4.77 10.19
CA TYR A 329 15.34 -5.00 9.60
C TYR A 329 14.39 -3.85 9.96
N PHE A 330 13.86 -3.17 8.94
CA PHE A 330 12.84 -2.13 9.07
C PHE A 330 11.84 -2.21 7.91
N ARG A 331 10.55 -2.08 8.22
CA ARG A 331 9.46 -1.95 7.25
C ARG A 331 8.72 -0.64 7.50
N PRO A 332 9.06 0.45 6.78
CA PRO A 332 8.29 1.70 6.85
C PRO A 332 6.87 1.44 6.35
N ALA A 333 5.86 1.90 7.09
CA ALA A 333 4.46 1.83 6.69
C ALA A 333 3.93 3.19 6.25
N GLU A 334 4.43 4.28 6.83
CA GLU A 334 3.98 5.65 6.58
C GLU A 334 5.16 6.63 6.63
N ALA A 335 5.04 7.72 5.86
CA ALA A 335 6.03 8.78 5.75
C ALA A 335 5.34 10.15 5.76
N TRP A 336 5.83 11.12 6.52
CA TRP A 336 5.29 12.49 6.55
C TRP A 336 6.37 13.53 6.88
N ARG A 337 6.13 14.79 6.52
CA ARG A 337 6.95 15.91 7.00
C ARG A 337 6.40 16.42 8.33
N GLY A 338 7.26 16.46 9.35
CA GLY A 338 6.95 16.97 10.68
C GLY A 338 7.22 18.47 10.81
N ARG A 339 7.23 18.97 12.05
CA ARG A 339 7.60 20.36 12.34
C ARG A 339 9.05 20.63 11.87
N GLY A 340 9.21 21.70 11.11
CA GLY A 340 10.47 22.05 10.46
C GLY A 340 10.74 21.35 9.13
N GLY A 341 9.74 20.72 8.50
CA GLY A 341 9.87 20.11 7.16
C GLY A 341 10.65 18.78 7.10
N ARG A 342 11.15 18.32 8.26
CA ARG A 342 11.91 17.08 8.43
C ARG A 342 11.05 15.86 8.09
N LEU A 343 11.61 14.87 7.40
CA LEU A 343 10.93 13.61 7.09
C LEU A 343 10.95 12.69 8.32
N HIS A 344 9.81 12.08 8.62
CA HIS A 344 9.69 11.01 9.59
C HIS A 344 9.13 9.75 8.90
N LEU A 345 9.66 8.58 9.27
CA LEU A 345 9.18 7.28 8.82
C LEU A 345 8.70 6.46 10.03
N LEU A 346 7.44 6.04 10.01
CA LEU A 346 6.88 5.11 11.00
C LEU A 346 6.82 3.71 10.39
N GLY A 347 7.14 2.68 11.16
CA GLY A 347 7.08 1.30 10.68
C GLY A 347 7.26 0.26 11.78
N THR A 348 7.61 -0.96 11.37
CA THR A 348 8.00 -2.04 12.29
C THR A 348 9.45 -2.44 12.07
N GLY A 349 10.24 -2.48 13.15
CA GLY A 349 11.55 -3.10 13.18
C GLY A 349 11.47 -4.55 13.68
N ARG A 350 12.57 -5.28 13.56
CA ARG A 350 12.74 -6.62 14.15
C ARG A 350 14.08 -6.69 14.86
N ASP A 351 14.06 -7.20 16.09
CA ASP A 351 15.28 -7.44 16.86
C ASP A 351 15.98 -8.71 16.37
N LYS A 352 17.32 -8.67 16.26
CA LYS A 352 18.10 -9.81 15.75
C LYS A 352 18.32 -10.91 16.79
N ALA A 353 18.43 -10.57 18.08
CA ALA A 353 18.74 -11.55 19.12
C ALA A 353 17.50 -12.36 19.56
N THR A 354 16.34 -11.71 19.65
CA THR A 354 15.06 -12.29 20.07
C THR A 354 14.14 -12.64 18.90
N GLY A 355 14.37 -12.06 17.72
CA GLY A 355 13.49 -12.20 16.56
C GLY A 355 12.14 -11.47 16.69
N LEU A 356 11.92 -10.72 17.78
CA LEU A 356 10.67 -10.01 18.07
C LEU A 356 10.49 -8.78 17.15
N ASN A 357 9.26 -8.51 16.74
CA ASN A 357 8.92 -7.31 15.97
C ASN A 357 8.41 -6.19 16.90
N TYR A 358 8.83 -4.95 16.66
CA TYR A 358 8.45 -3.79 17.47
C TYR A 358 8.03 -2.59 16.60
N PRO A 359 7.12 -1.72 17.08
CA PRO A 359 6.86 -0.40 16.49
C PRO A 359 8.09 0.50 16.62
N ILE A 360 8.44 1.24 15.58
CA ILE A 360 9.59 2.16 15.56
C ILE A 360 9.35 3.36 14.64
N GLN A 361 9.82 4.53 15.07
CA GLN A 361 9.84 5.75 14.27
C GLN A 361 11.28 6.23 14.07
N TYR A 362 11.60 6.59 12.83
CA TYR A 362 12.87 7.19 12.45
C TYR A 362 12.67 8.63 11.97
N LEU A 363 13.53 9.53 12.45
CA LEU A 363 13.84 10.76 11.74
C LEU A 363 14.69 10.37 10.51
N ALA A 364 14.28 10.85 9.34
CA ALA A 364 14.96 10.59 8.08
C ALA A 364 15.45 11.91 7.46
N ILE A 365 16.66 11.87 6.92
CA ILE A 365 17.31 12.99 6.23
C ILE A 365 17.85 12.46 4.91
N ALA A 366 17.73 13.23 3.81
CA ALA A 366 18.36 12.87 2.55
C ALA A 366 19.89 12.78 2.70
N SER A 367 20.48 11.73 2.13
CA SER A 367 21.94 11.48 2.15
C SER A 367 22.70 12.26 1.08
#